data_AF-A0ABD7ILD4-F1
#
_entry.id   AF-A0ABD7ILD4-F1
#
_cell.length_a   1.000
_cell.length_b   1.000
_cell.length_c   1.000
_cell.angle_alpha   90.00
_cell.angle_beta   90.00
_cell.angle_gamma   90.00
#
_symmetry.space_group_name_H-M   'P 1'
#
loop_
_entity.id
_entity.type
_entity.pdbx_description
1 polymer ?
#
loop_
_entity_poly.entity_id
_entity_poly.type
_entity_poly.pdbx_seq_one_letter_code
_entity_poly.pdbx_strand_id
1 'polypeptide(L)' 'MVEIKTVSLGNSLALSLPKDGRFKEGQRWLLIPAKDGESYTLVPRIENPYTGPTKQPMTEAWPDVDWNEVE' A
#
# COMPACT_ATOMS: atom_id res chain seq x y z
N MET A 1 10.58 19.79 -14.41
CA MET A 1 9.44 18.90 -14.72
C MET A 1 10.02 17.62 -15.28
N VAL A 2 9.63 16.46 -14.75
CA VAL A 2 10.23 15.19 -15.17
C VAL A 2 9.36 14.58 -16.27
N GLU A 3 9.98 14.23 -17.39
CA GLU A 3 9.27 13.63 -18.52
C GLU A 3 9.01 12.15 -18.23
N ILE A 4 7.73 11.76 -18.22
CA ILE A 4 7.29 10.36 -18.08
C ILE A 4 6.78 9.92 -19.44
N LYS A 5 7.25 8.78 -19.94
CA LYS A 5 6.86 8.25 -21.26
C LYS A 5 6.14 6.93 -21.12
N THR A 6 5.09 6.72 -21.90
CA THR A 6 4.48 5.40 -22.07
C THR A 6 5.34 4.57 -23.02
N VAL A 7 5.64 3.34 -22.64
CA VAL A 7 6.42 2.39 -23.42
C VAL A 7 5.71 1.04 -23.45
N SER A 8 5.89 0.28 -24.51
CA SER A 8 5.42 -1.11 -24.56
C SER A 8 6.41 -2.02 -23.84
N LEU A 9 5.94 -2.84 -22.91
CA LEU A 9 6.72 -3.84 -22.19
C LEU A 9 6.05 -5.21 -22.36
N GLY A 10 6.55 -6.00 -23.31
CA GLY A 10 5.89 -7.25 -23.72
C GLY A 10 4.49 -6.97 -24.24
N ASN A 11 3.48 -7.56 -23.61
CA ASN A 11 2.06 -7.36 -23.96
C ASN A 11 1.36 -6.31 -23.10
N SER A 12 2.11 -5.51 -22.34
CA SER A 12 1.56 -4.48 -21.44
C SER A 12 2.04 -3.08 -21.83
N LEU A 13 1.22 -2.07 -21.53
CA LEU A 13 1.65 -0.68 -21.55
C LEU A 13 2.26 -0.33 -20.20
N ALA A 14 3.43 0.30 -20.19
CA ALA A 14 4.17 0.67 -19.00
C ALA A 14 4.59 2.14 -19.02
N LEU A 15 4.91 2.69 -17.86
CA LEU A 15 5.47 4.04 -17.71
C LEU A 15 6.97 3.94 -17.47
N SER A 16 7.77 4.63 -18.29
CA SER A 16 9.18 4.86 -18.03
C SER A 16 9.30 5.92 -16.95
N LEU A 17 9.73 5.48 -15.76
CA LEU A 17 9.96 6.36 -14.62
C LEU A 17 11.38 6.92 -14.67
N PRO A 18 11.59 8.15 -14.19
CA PRO A 18 12.92 8.74 -14.12
C PRO A 18 13.82 7.97 -13.17
N LYS A 19 15.12 8.04 -13.42
CA LYS A 19 16.14 7.60 -12.46
C LYS A 19 16.17 8.58 -11.28
N ASP A 20 15.36 8.28 -10.28
CA ASP A 20 15.20 9.05 -9.05
C ASP A 20 15.19 8.08 -7.87
N GLY A 21 15.83 8.44 -6.75
CA GLY A 21 15.88 7.61 -5.54
C GLY A 21 14.51 7.33 -4.91
N ARG A 22 13.47 8.06 -5.34
CA ARG A 22 12.07 7.81 -4.96
C ARG A 22 11.48 6.52 -5.53
N PHE A 23 12.02 6.01 -6.65
CA PHE A 23 11.56 4.78 -7.28
C PHE A 23 12.60 3.68 -7.10
N LYS A 24 12.21 2.58 -6.46
CA LYS A 24 13.07 1.41 -6.25
C LYS A 24 12.56 0.21 -7.04
N GLU A 25 13.48 -0.60 -7.54
CA GLU A 25 13.14 -1.87 -8.16
C GLU A 25 12.35 -2.76 -7.18
N GLY A 26 11.33 -3.45 -7.68
CA GLY A 26 10.44 -4.31 -6.86
C GLY A 26 9.39 -3.56 -6.02
N GLN A 27 9.43 -2.22 -5.97
CA GLN A 27 8.44 -1.43 -5.25
C GLN A 27 7.06 -1.51 -5.93
N ARG A 28 6.01 -1.64 -5.12
CA ARG A 28 4.62 -1.67 -5.59
C ARG A 28 3.96 -0.32 -5.40
N TRP A 29 3.16 0.08 -6.40
CA TRP A 29 2.48 1.37 -6.44
C TRP A 29 1.02 1.19 -6.80
N LEU A 30 0.18 2.10 -6.32
CA LEU A 30 -1.21 2.24 -6.74
C LEU A 30 -1.28 3.36 -7.78
N LEU A 31 -1.93 3.08 -8.89
CA LEU A 31 -2.23 4.05 -9.94
C LEU A 31 -3.70 4.44 -9.82
N ILE A 32 -3.96 5.70 -9.47
CA ILE A 32 -5.31 6.21 -9.22
C ILE A 32 -5.63 7.24 -10.31
N PRO A 33 -6.66 7.00 -11.16
CA PRO A 33 -7.09 8.00 -12.13
C PRO A 33 -7.69 9.20 -11.40
N ALA A 34 -7.38 10.39 -11.88
CA ALA A 34 -8.02 11.62 -11.42
C ALA A 34 -9.42 11.76 -12.04
N LYS A 35 -10.19 12.72 -11.53
CA LYS A 35 -11.57 12.98 -12.00
C LYS A 35 -11.62 13.50 -13.43
N ASP A 36 -10.53 14.08 -13.93
CA ASP A 36 -10.42 14.60 -15.30
C ASP A 36 -10.30 13.49 -16.35
N GLY A 37 -9.98 12.26 -15.95
CA GLY A 37 -9.77 11.11 -16.86
C GLY A 37 -8.45 11.14 -17.63
N GLU A 38 -7.67 12.20 -17.49
CA GLU A 38 -6.41 12.41 -18.23
C GLU A 38 -5.19 12.32 -17.30
N SER A 39 -5.37 12.62 -16.02
CA SER A 39 -4.31 12.62 -15.03
C SER A 39 -4.35 11.37 -14.15
N TYR A 40 -3.18 10.96 -13.67
CA TYR A 40 -3.04 9.84 -12.74
C TYR A 40 -2.17 10.23 -11.55
N THR A 41 -2.52 9.72 -10.37
CA THR A 41 -1.71 9.82 -9.16
C THR A 41 -1.06 8.46 -8.87
N LEU A 42 0.26 8.47 -8.65
CA LEU A 42 1.04 7.32 -8.21
C LEU A 42 1.26 7.40 -6.70
N VAL A 43 0.77 6.40 -5.96
CA VAL A 43 0.92 6.33 -4.50
C VAL A 43 1.75 5.09 -4.13
N PRO A 44 2.85 5.24 -3.36
CA PRO A 44 3.65 4.09 -2.97
C PRO A 44 2.85 3.22 -2.00
N ARG A 45 2.85 1.91 -2.23
CA ARG A 45 2.22 0.99 -1.28
C ARG A 45 3.10 0.92 -0.04
N ILE A 46 2.57 1.39 1.08
CA ILE A 46 3.21 1.25 2.38
C ILE A 46 3.09 -0.21 2.81
N GLU A 47 4.15 -0.76 3.40
CA GLU A 47 4.10 -2.08 4.00
C GLU A 47 3.05 -2.08 5.11
N ASN A 48 2.25 -3.15 5.20
CA ASN A 48 1.26 -3.24 6.25
C ASN A 48 2.00 -3.46 7.59
N PRO A 49 1.95 -2.50 8.54
CA PRO A 49 2.67 -2.63 9.80
C PRO A 49 2.13 -3.79 10.67
N TYR A 50 0.96 -4.33 10.32
CA TYR A 50 0.28 -5.40 11.04
C TYR A 50 0.48 -6.80 10.43
N THR A 51 1.26 -6.94 9.34
CA THR A 51 1.54 -8.26 8.72
C THR A 51 2.76 -8.98 9.30
N GLY A 52 3.43 -8.40 10.30
CA GLY A 52 4.48 -9.07 11.05
C GLY A 52 3.91 -10.07 12.06
N PRO A 53 4.73 -11.00 12.60
CA PRO A 53 4.32 -11.89 13.68
C PRO A 53 4.16 -11.09 14.99
N THR A 54 3.08 -10.32 15.12
CA THR A 54 2.67 -9.74 16.39
C THR A 54 1.65 -10.65 17.04
N LYS A 55 2.16 -11.58 17.85
CA LYS A 55 1.39 -12.19 18.95
C LYS A 55 2.05 -11.80 20.26
N GLN A 56 2.06 -10.50 20.58
CA GLN A 56 2.11 -10.15 21.99
C GLN A 56 0.77 -10.57 22.57
N PRO A 57 0.71 -11.52 23.52
CA PRO A 57 -0.54 -11.84 24.17
C PRO A 57 -1.05 -10.56 24.82
N MET A 58 -2.23 -10.10 24.39
CA MET A 58 -2.90 -9.02 25.09
C MET A 58 -3.38 -9.59 26.41
N THR A 59 -2.87 -9.06 27.52
CA THR A 59 -3.44 -9.34 28.84
C THR A 59 -4.83 -8.74 28.88
N GLU A 60 -5.83 -9.56 29.18
CA GLU A 60 -7.20 -9.09 29.38
C GLU A 60 -7.21 -8.06 30.52
N ALA A 61 -7.76 -6.87 30.26
CA ALA A 61 -7.74 -5.76 31.21
C ALA A 61 -8.67 -5.96 32.41
N TRP A 62 -9.55 -6.96 32.34
CA TRP A 62 -10.58 -7.25 33.33
C TRP A 62 -10.67 -8.77 33.56
N PRO A 63 -9.64 -9.40 34.16
CA PRO A 63 -9.63 -10.85 34.38
C PRO A 63 -10.74 -11.31 35.34
N ASP A 64 -11.32 -10.38 36.09
CA ASP A 64 -12.31 -10.65 37.14
C ASP A 64 -13.76 -10.53 36.64
N VAL A 65 -13.99 -10.21 35.36
CA VAL A 65 -15.35 -10.10 34.82
C VAL A 65 -15.80 -11.47 34.33
N ASP A 66 -16.82 -12.03 35.00
CA ASP A 66 -17.51 -13.24 34.53
C ASP A 66 -18.58 -12.85 33.51
N TRP A 67 -18.28 -13.07 32.23
CA TRP A 67 -19.20 -12.79 31.12
C TRP A 67 -20.38 -13.78 31.03
N ASN A 68 -20.44 -14.79 31.92
CA ASN A 68 -21.54 -15.75 31.97
C ASN A 68 -22.73 -15.26 32.81
N GLU A 69 -22.66 -14.09 33.48
CA GLU A 69 -23.73 -13.58 34.35
C GLU A 69 -24.82 -12.75 33.63
N VAL A 70 -24.82 -12.68 32.30
CA VAL A 70 -25.91 -12.04 31.54
C VAL A 70 -26.93 -13.09 31.08
N GLU A 71 -27.95 -13.31 31.92
CA GLU A 71 -29.23 -13.96 31.59
C GLU A 71 -30.34 -12.91 31.34
#